data_AF-A0A327YMT2-F1
#
_entry.id   AF-A0A327YMT2-F1
#
_cell.length_a   1.000
_cell.length_b   1.000
_cell.length_c   1.000
_cell.angle_alpha   90.00
_cell.angle_beta   90.00
_cell.angle_gamma   90.00
#
_symmetry.space_group_name_H-M   'P 1'
#
loop_
_entity.id
_entity.type
_entity.pdbx_description
1 polymer ?
#
loop_
_entity_poly.entity_id
_entity_poly.type
_entity_poly.pdbx_seq_one_letter_code
_entity_poly.pdbx_strand_id
1 'polypeptide(L)' 'MDIQLEKLELIKMLMETENPSVLKAVRKIFQKDEKDWWDELSDEQKEFLEASLKQADNGEVHDFNTFIAPYLK' A
#
# COMPACT_ATOMS: atom_id res chain seq x y z
N MET A 1 15.20 22.04 -8.90
CA MET A 1 14.84 21.81 -7.48
C MET A 1 16.11 21.44 -6.76
N ASP A 2 16.53 22.24 -5.80
CA ASP A 2 17.68 21.90 -4.94
C ASP A 2 17.16 21.06 -3.78
N ILE A 3 17.45 19.76 -3.82
CA ILE A 3 16.97 18.78 -2.84
C ILE A 3 17.49 19.09 -1.43
N GLN A 4 18.68 19.70 -1.30
CA GLN A 4 19.23 20.04 0.00
C GLN A 4 18.50 21.23 0.62
N LEU A 5 18.17 22.22 -0.21
CA LEU A 5 17.36 23.37 0.21
C LEU A 5 15.96 22.92 0.66
N GLU A 6 15.31 22.08 -0.14
CA GLU A 6 13.97 21.53 0.18
C GLU A 6 13.95 20.77 1.52
N LYS A 7 14.99 19.95 1.78
CA LYS A 7 15.12 19.23 3.06
C LYS A 7 15.22 20.18 4.25
N LEU A 8 15.99 21.26 4.12
CA LEU A 8 16.14 22.26 5.18
C LEU A 8 14.82 22.99 5.46
N GLU A 9 14.07 23.33 4.42
CA GLU A 9 12.75 23.96 4.54
C GLU A 9 11.76 23.03 5.27
N LEU A 10 11.72 21.75 4.90
CA LEU A 10 10.88 20.75 5.57
C LEU A 10 11.26 20.56 7.05
N ILE A 11 12.55 20.52 7.38
CA ILE A 11 13.02 20.44 8.78
C ILE A 11 12.53 21.64 9.57
N LYS A 12 12.65 22.85 9.01
CA LYS A 12 12.19 24.07 9.67
C LYS A 12 10.69 24.03 9.95
N MET A 13 9.88 23.66 8.96
CA MET A 13 8.43 23.51 9.12
C MET A 13 8.07 22.47 10.19
N LEU A 14 8.83 21.37 10.27
CA LEU A 14 8.63 20.32 11.28
C LEU A 14 9.01 20.78 12.70
N MET A 15 10.00 21.67 12.84
CA MET A 15 10.36 22.25 14.14
C MET A 15 9.34 23.28 14.63
N GLU A 16 8.71 24.02 13.72
CA GLU A 16 7.75 25.08 14.05
C GLU A 16 6.32 24.56 14.25
N THR A 17 5.98 23.38 13.72
CA THR A 17 4.62 22.85 13.83
C THR A 17 4.34 22.23 15.20
N GLU A 18 3.30 22.72 15.87
CA GLU A 18 2.76 22.09 17.08
C GLU A 18 1.60 21.11 16.78
N ASN A 19 1.17 21.00 15.51
CA ASN A 19 0.04 20.16 15.12
C ASN A 19 0.41 18.66 15.18
N PRO A 20 -0.14 17.88 16.13
CA PRO A 20 0.22 16.47 16.30
C PRO A 20 -0.21 15.58 15.12
N SER A 21 -1.26 15.95 14.40
CA SER A 21 -1.75 15.20 13.23
C SER A 21 -0.77 15.28 12.07
N VAL A 22 -0.14 16.43 11.85
CA VAL A 22 0.91 16.62 10.83
C VAL A 22 2.14 15.77 11.16
N LEU A 23 2.61 15.84 12.41
CA LEU A 23 3.76 15.06 12.87
C LEU A 23 3.51 13.54 12.73
N LYS A 24 2.30 13.07 13.04
CA LYS A 24 1.90 11.66 12.88
C LYS A 24 1.89 11.23 11.42
N ALA A 25 1.38 12.07 10.52
CA ALA A 25 1.32 11.76 9.09
C ALA A 25 2.72 11.69 8.47
N VAL A 26 3.58 12.66 8.78
CA VAL A 26 4.99 12.68 8.32
C VAL A 26 5.74 11.47 8.85
N ARG A 27 5.57 11.15 10.13
CA ARG A 27 6.14 9.94 10.72
C ARG A 27 5.68 8.68 9.99
N LYS A 28 4.41 8.55 9.62
CA LYS A 28 3.89 7.40 8.85
C LYS A 28 4.49 7.30 7.44
N ILE A 29 4.82 8.42 6.80
CA ILE A 29 5.47 8.45 5.49
C ILE A 29 6.90 7.91 5.60
N PHE A 30 7.64 8.30 6.64
CA PHE A 30 9.02 7.83 6.88
C PHE A 30 9.11 6.45 7.55
N GLN A 31 8.08 6.07 8.32
CA GLN A 31 7.90 4.74 8.95
C GLN A 31 7.06 3.80 8.08
N LYS A 32 6.88 4.09 6.78
CA LYS A 32 6.62 3.02 5.83
C LYS A 32 7.89 2.18 5.81
N ASP A 33 8.02 1.32 6.82
CA ASP A 33 8.95 0.22 6.82
C ASP A 33 8.81 -0.50 5.48
N GLU A 34 9.92 -0.92 4.92
CA GLU A 34 10.04 -1.79 3.75
C GLU A 34 9.27 -3.11 3.86
N LYS A 35 8.51 -3.36 4.94
CA LYS A 35 7.54 -4.45 4.96
C LYS A 35 6.35 -4.05 4.11
N ASP A 36 6.50 -4.37 2.84
CA ASP A 36 5.38 -4.48 1.93
C ASP A 36 4.36 -5.43 2.57
N TRP A 37 3.05 -5.21 2.37
CA TRP A 37 2.01 -6.13 2.87
C TRP A 37 2.27 -7.57 2.34
N TRP A 38 3.00 -7.67 1.24
CA TRP A 38 3.56 -8.91 0.70
C TRP A 38 4.40 -9.68 1.73
N ASP A 39 5.19 -9.02 2.57
CA ASP A 39 6.04 -9.64 3.58
C ASP A 39 5.24 -10.14 4.81
N GLU A 40 3.96 -9.77 4.90
CA GLU A 40 3.05 -10.24 5.95
C GLU A 40 2.24 -11.47 5.51
N LEU A 41 2.28 -11.84 4.22
CA LEU A 41 1.60 -13.02 3.69
C LEU A 41 2.36 -14.31 4.02
N SER A 42 1.63 -15.37 4.35
CA SER A 42 2.19 -16.73 4.38
C SER A 42 2.64 -17.17 2.98
N ASP A 43 3.54 -18.14 2.92
CA ASP A 43 3.99 -18.70 1.64
C ASP A 43 2.80 -19.26 0.82
N GLU A 44 1.83 -19.90 1.49
CA GLU A 44 0.61 -20.39 0.85
C GLU A 44 -0.24 -19.25 0.24
N GLN A 45 -0.34 -18.11 0.92
CA GLN A 45 -1.05 -16.94 0.39
C GLN A 45 -0.33 -16.32 -0.81
N LYS A 46 1.01 -16.31 -0.80
CA LYS A 46 1.82 -15.85 -1.93
C LYS A 46 1.66 -16.77 -3.14
N GLU A 47 1.78 -18.08 -2.94
CA GLU A 47 1.57 -19.10 -4.00
C GLU A 47 0.17 -18.99 -4.61
N PHE A 48 -0.86 -18.81 -3.78
CA PHE A 48 -2.23 -18.61 -4.24
C PHE A 48 -2.39 -17.37 -5.13
N LEU A 49 -1.79 -16.24 -4.72
CA LEU A 49 -1.83 -15.00 -5.49
C LEU A 49 -1.07 -15.12 -6.82
N GLU A 50 0.11 -15.75 -6.81
CA GLU A 50 0.88 -16.00 -8.03
C GLU A 50 0.12 -16.89 -9.02
N ALA A 51 -0.53 -17.95 -8.54
CA ALA A 51 -1.38 -18.80 -9.36
C ALA A 51 -2.58 -18.03 -9.94
N SER A 52 -3.24 -17.20 -9.11
CA SER A 52 -4.38 -16.38 -9.52
C SER A 52 -4.00 -15.32 -10.57
N LEU A 53 -2.82 -14.71 -10.45
CA LEU A 53 -2.30 -13.76 -11.44
C LEU A 53 -2.03 -14.45 -12.77
N LYS A 54 -1.44 -15.65 -12.76
CA LYS A 54 -1.21 -16.43 -13.98
C LYS A 54 -2.52 -16.84 -14.67
N GLN A 55 -3.53 -17.20 -13.89
CA GLN A 55 -4.88 -17.45 -14.41
C GLN A 55 -5.46 -16.20 -15.06
N ALA A 56 -5.29 -15.04 -14.44
CA ALA A 56 -5.73 -13.77 -15.01
C ALA A 56 -5.03 -13.43 -16.32
N ASP A 57 -3.71 -13.65 -16.41
CA ASP A 57 -2.94 -13.44 -17.65
C ASP A 57 -3.38 -14.39 -18.78
N ASN A 58 -3.82 -15.60 -18.44
CA ASN A 58 -4.41 -16.56 -19.37
C ASN A 58 -5.86 -16.22 -19.76
N GLY A 59 -6.45 -15.17 -19.18
CA GLY A 59 -7.86 -14.80 -19.40
C GLY A 59 -8.85 -15.69 -18.63
N GLU A 60 -8.39 -16.49 -17.68
CA GLU A 60 -9.20 -17.34 -16.80
C GLU A 60 -9.85 -16.52 -15.66
N VAL A 61 -10.50 -15.41 -16.02
CA VAL A 61 -11.19 -14.50 -15.09
C VAL A 61 -12.69 -14.57 -15.30
N HIS A 62 -13.43 -14.46 -14.20
CA HIS A 62 -14.87 -14.39 -14.21
C HIS A 62 -15.33 -13.06 -13.63
N ASP A 63 -16.38 -12.48 -14.23
CA ASP A 63 -17.02 -11.30 -13.65
C ASP A 63 -17.60 -11.66 -12.28
N PHE A 64 -17.23 -10.89 -11.26
CA PHE A 64 -17.62 -11.13 -9.87
C PHE A 64 -19.14 -11.07 -9.69
N ASN A 65 -19.81 -10.12 -10.34
CA ASN A 65 -21.26 -9.95 -10.22
C ASN A 65 -22.00 -11.17 -10.76
N THR A 66 -21.53 -11.71 -11.89
CA THR A 66 -22.06 -12.93 -12.50
C THR A 66 -21.84 -14.14 -11.60
N PHE A 67 -20.65 -14.24 -10.98
CA PHE A 67 -20.31 -15.32 -10.07
C PHE A 67 -21.17 -15.31 -8.79
N ILE A 68 -21.40 -14.14 -8.18
CA ILE A 68 -22.06 -14.05 -6.87
C ILE A 68 -23.60 -14.10 -6.96
N ALA A 69 -24.19 -13.77 -8.12
CA ALA A 69 -25.63 -13.69 -8.31
C ALA A 69 -26.44 -14.94 -7.84
N PRO A 70 -25.98 -16.19 -8.02
CA PRO A 70 -26.72 -17.37 -7.56
C PRO A 70 -26.82 -17.51 -6.03
N TYR A 71 -25.90 -16.88 -5.28
CA TYR A 71 -25.74 -17.03 -3.83
C TYR A 71 -26.40 -15.91 -3.02
N LEU A 72 -26.90 -14.85 -3.66
CA LEU A 72 -27.52 -13.69 -3.01
C LEU A 72 -29.05 -13.85 -2.82
N LYS A 73 -29.56 -15.08 -2.70
CA LYS A 73 -30.99 -15.37 -2.50
C LYS A 73 -31.44 -15.23 -1.06
#